data_AF-A0A8J6ZWE2-F1
#
_entry.id   AF-A0A8J6ZWE2-F1
#
_cell.length_a   1.000
_cell.length_b   1.000
_cell.length_c   1.000
_cell.angle_alpha   90.00
_cell.angle_beta   90.00
_cell.angle_gamma   90.00
#
_symmetry.space_group_name_H-M   'P 1'
#
loop_
_entity.id
_entity.type
_entity.pdbx_description
1 polymer ?
#
loop_
_entity_poly.entity_id
_entity_poly.type
_entity_poly.pdbx_seq_one_letter_code
_entity_poly.pdbx_strand_id
1 'polypeptide(L)' 'MKLQEGRRKKANTIILEFGSQKKDLIRDFRQGRGRLFKKVTQAISELQKAGEIDNDVQPVIAIVRQKKSIKTLWD' A
#
# COMPACT_ATOMS: atom_id res chain seq x y z
N MET A 1 -23.66 25.53 -23.09
CA MET A 1 -22.51 24.61 -23.14
C MET A 1 -21.70 24.84 -21.86
N LYS A 2 -21.88 24.00 -20.83
CA LYS A 2 -21.18 24.16 -19.54
C LYS A 2 -19.72 23.72 -19.73
N LEU A 3 -18.80 24.64 -19.49
CA LEU A 3 -17.37 24.40 -19.43
C LEU A 3 -17.12 23.26 -18.43
N GLN A 4 -16.45 22.20 -18.90
CA GLN A 4 -15.89 21.16 -18.07
C GLN A 4 -14.84 21.83 -17.18
N GLU A 5 -15.23 22.27 -15.99
CA GLU A 5 -14.29 22.56 -14.91
C GLU A 5 -13.44 21.30 -14.73
N GLY A 6 -12.17 21.38 -15.11
CA GLY A 6 -11.22 20.30 -14.88
C GLY A 6 -11.33 19.88 -13.42
N ARG A 7 -11.81 18.66 -13.19
CA ARG A 7 -12.18 18.13 -11.88
C ARG A 7 -10.98 18.29 -10.94
N ARG A 8 -10.97 19.35 -10.13
CA ARG A 8 -10.00 19.52 -9.04
C ARG A 8 -10.29 18.38 -8.08
N LYS A 9 -9.62 17.24 -8.25
CA LYS A 9 -9.68 16.14 -7.29
C LYS A 9 -9.24 16.73 -5.95
N LYS A 10 -10.15 16.70 -4.98
CA LYS A 10 -9.84 17.02 -3.59
C LYS A 10 -8.65 16.15 -3.19
N ALA A 11 -7.66 16.70 -2.49
CA ALA A 11 -6.52 15.92 -2.06
C ALA A 11 -7.01 14.75 -1.19
N ASN A 12 -6.97 13.53 -1.73
CA ASN A 12 -7.50 12.31 -1.11
C ASN A 12 -6.45 11.20 -1.12
N THR A 13 -5.17 11.58 -1.04
CA THR A 13 -4.06 10.63 -1.00
C THR A 13 -3.81 10.16 0.42
N ILE A 14 -3.70 8.85 0.63
CA ILE A 14 -3.25 8.27 1.90
C ILE A 14 -1.89 7.61 1.72
N ILE A 15 -1.03 7.77 2.71
CA ILE A 15 0.28 7.12 2.73
C ILE A 15 0.24 6.01 3.77
N LEU A 16 0.47 4.78 3.33
CA LEU A 16 0.55 3.62 4.21
C LEU A 16 1.99 3.11 4.23
N GLU A 17 2.60 3.14 5.41
CA GLU A 17 3.94 2.59 5.62
C GLU A 17 3.85 1.15 6.16
N PHE A 18 4.54 0.24 5.49
CA PHE A 18 4.72 -1.12 5.95
C PHE A 18 6.18 -1.36 6.27
N GLY A 19 6.42 -1.78 7.52
CA GLY A 19 7.74 -2.15 8.00
C GLY A 19 8.40 -3.24 7.16
N SER A 20 9.69 -3.47 7.40
CA SER A 20 10.54 -4.27 6.52
C SER A 20 9.97 -5.65 6.17
N GLN A 21 9.78 -5.93 4.88
CA GLN A 21 9.25 -7.20 4.34
C GLN A 21 10.30 -8.03 3.62
N LYS A 22 10.10 -9.36 3.62
CA LYS A 22 10.89 -10.30 2.81
C LYS A 22 10.63 -10.05 1.31
N LYS A 23 11.66 -10.30 0.47
CA LYS A 23 11.60 -10.12 -0.99
C LYS A 23 10.38 -10.80 -1.62
N ASP A 24 10.08 -12.04 -1.21
CA ASP A 24 9.00 -12.82 -1.80
C ASP A 24 7.62 -12.22 -1.48
N LEU A 25 7.44 -11.64 -0.29
CA LEU A 25 6.20 -10.96 0.08
C LEU A 25 5.97 -9.69 -0.74
N ILE A 26 7.04 -8.95 -1.02
CA ILE A 26 7.00 -7.77 -1.89
C ILE A 26 6.66 -8.18 -3.33
N ARG A 27 7.26 -9.28 -3.81
CA ARG A 27 6.95 -9.83 -5.14
C ARG A 27 5.48 -10.23 -5.23
N ASP A 28 4.97 -10.98 -4.27
CA ASP A 28 3.58 -11.44 -4.27
C ASP A 28 2.62 -10.25 -4.18
N PHE A 29 2.95 -9.25 -3.35
CA PHE A 29 2.21 -8.00 -3.25
C PHE A 29 2.10 -7.27 -4.60
N ARG A 30 3.21 -7.13 -5.33
CA ARG A 30 3.22 -6.54 -6.68
C ARG A 30 2.37 -7.30 -7.70
N GLN A 31 2.08 -8.57 -7.44
CA GLN A 31 1.21 -9.41 -8.28
C GLN A 31 -0.25 -9.40 -7.82
N GLY A 32 -0.61 -8.56 -6.84
CA GLY A 32 -1.97 -8.52 -6.29
C GLY A 32 -2.32 -9.74 -5.43
N ARG A 33 -1.32 -10.43 -4.86
CA ARG A 33 -1.50 -11.69 -4.14
C ARG A 33 -0.71 -11.74 -2.84
N GLY A 34 -0.92 -12.80 -2.08
CA GLY A 34 -0.18 -13.08 -0.86
C GLY A 34 -0.65 -12.30 0.36
N ARG A 35 -0.05 -12.62 1.51
CA ARG A 35 -0.49 -12.11 2.82
C ARG A 35 -0.32 -10.61 2.98
N LEU A 36 0.71 -10.01 2.37
CA LEU A 36 0.95 -8.56 2.46
C LEU A 36 -0.14 -7.78 1.72
N PHE A 37 -0.57 -8.27 0.56
CA PHE A 37 -1.67 -7.67 -0.20
C PHE A 37 -2.97 -7.71 0.59
N LYS A 38 -3.32 -8.87 1.14
CA LYS A 38 -4.51 -9.04 2.00
C LYS A 38 -4.53 -8.07 3.18
N LYS A 39 -3.38 -7.88 3.84
CA LYS A 39 -3.25 -6.94 4.96
C LYS A 39 -3.47 -5.50 4.53
N VAL A 40 -2.88 -5.07 3.42
CA VAL A 40 -3.08 -3.73 2.86
C VAL A 40 -4.54 -3.49 2.51
N THR A 41 -5.16 -4.41 1.79
CA THR A 41 -6.57 -4.27 1.38
C THR A 41 -7.51 -4.25 2.58
N GLN A 42 -7.21 -5.05 3.60
CA GLN A 42 -7.97 -5.05 4.84
C GLN A 42 -7.86 -3.72 5.57
N ALA A 43 -6.64 -3.18 5.74
CA ALA A 43 -6.43 -1.88 6.38
C ALA A 43 -7.18 -0.74 5.65
N ILE A 44 -7.13 -0.71 4.31
CA ILE A 44 -7.89 0.27 3.52
C ILE A 44 -9.39 0.09 3.73
N SER A 45 -9.89 -1.15 3.72
CA SER A 45 -11.31 -1.43 3.91
C SER A 45 -11.80 -1.05 5.32
N GLU A 46 -10.98 -1.27 6.34
CA GLU A 46 -11.29 -0.87 7.73
C GLU A 46 -11.35 0.66 7.86
N LEU A 47 -10.40 1.38 7.26
CA LEU A 47 -10.42 2.84 7.23
C LEU A 47 -11.66 3.39 6.49
N GLN A 48 -12.04 2.77 5.37
CA GLN A 48 -13.26 3.15 4.64
C GLN A 48 -14.52 2.91 5.48
N LYS A 49 -14.62 1.75 6.15
CA LYS A 49 -15.76 1.41 7.01
C LYS A 49 -15.87 2.33 8.23
N ALA A 50 -14.74 2.79 8.75
CA ALA A 50 -14.69 3.76 9.85
C ALA A 50 -15.06 5.19 9.39
N GLY A 51 -15.14 5.45 8.08
CA GLY A 51 -15.39 6.79 7.53
C GLY A 51 -14.18 7.71 7.58
N GLU A 52 -12.98 7.17 7.87
CA GLU A 52 -11.73 7.94 7.96
C GLU A 52 -11.19 8.33 6.58
N ILE A 53 -11.54 7.55 5.55
CA ILE A 53 -11.11 7.78 4.17
C ILE A 53 -12.28 7.59 3.19
N ASP A 54 -12.30 8.39 2.13
CA ASP A 54 -13.30 8.30 1.07
C ASP A 54 -13.16 7.02 0.23
N ASN A 55 -14.24 6.64 -0.47
CA ASN A 55 -14.24 5.49 -1.37
C ASN A 55 -13.34 5.68 -2.61
N ASP A 56 -13.03 6.92 -2.98
CA ASP A 56 -12.24 7.27 -4.17
C ASP A 56 -10.78 7.65 -3.87
N VAL A 57 -10.32 7.34 -2.64
CA VAL A 57 -8.99 7.59 -2.11
C VAL A 57 -7.88 7.04 -3.01
N GLN A 58 -6.76 7.76 -3.09
CA GLN A 58 -5.56 7.32 -3.82
C GLN A 58 -4.49 6.81 -2.84
N PRO A 59 -4.34 5.48 -2.65
CA PRO A 59 -3.33 4.95 -1.74
C PRO A 59 -1.93 4.98 -2.36
N VAL A 60 -0.97 5.49 -1.59
CA VAL A 60 0.47 5.35 -1.82
C VAL A 60 1.04 4.45 -0.74
N ILE A 61 1.69 3.36 -1.14
CA ILE A 61 2.13 2.32 -0.20
C ILE A 61 3.66 2.24 -0.22
N ALA A 62 4.28 2.65 0.88
CA ALA A 62 5.71 2.55 1.08
C ALA A 62 6.03 1.21 1.76
N ILE A 63 6.81 0.35 1.08
CA ILE A 63 7.22 -0.95 1.60
C ILE A 63 8.74 -1.02 1.64
N VAL A 64 9.29 -1.15 2.84
CA VAL A 64 10.72 -1.33 3.02
C VAL A 64 11.09 -2.79 2.81
N ARG A 65 12.20 -3.06 2.11
CA ARG A 65 12.72 -4.43 1.94
C ARG A 65 13.72 -4.76 3.04
N GLN A 66 13.55 -5.93 3.67
CA GLN A 66 14.56 -6.50 4.56
C GLN A 66 15.86 -6.77 3.78
N LYS A 67 16.98 -6.22 4.24
CA LYS A 67 18.32 -6.59 3.77
C LYS A 67 18.57 -8.04 4.18
N LYS A 68 19.01 -8.89 3.24
CA LYS A 68 19.44 -10.25 3.60
C LYS A 68 20.71 -10.12 4.45
N SER A 69 20.71 -10.66 5.66
CA SER A 69 21.97 -10.96 6.33
C SER A 69 22.63 -12.10 5.57
N ILE A 70 23.83 -11.87 5.06
CA ILE A 70 24.70 -12.96 4.64
C ILE A 70 25.21 -13.54 5.97
N LYS A 71 24.57 -14.60 6.49
CA LYS A 71 25.27 -15.50 7.40
C LYS A 71 26.30 -16.20 6.53
N THR A 72 27.50 -15.65 6.50
CA THR A 72 28.65 -16.32 5.91
C THR A 72 28.80 -17.69 6.56
N LEU A 73 29.00 -18.69 5.72
CA LEU A 73 29.28 -20.10 6.05
C LEU A 73 30.66 -20.24 6.71
N TRP A 74 30.84 -19.62 7.88
CA TRP A 74 32.05 -19.73 8.71
C TRP A 74 31.69 -19.76 10.20
N ASP A 75 30.66 -20.53 10.56
CA ASP A 75 30.60 -21.17 11.88
C ASP A 75 31.01 -22.65 11.69
#